data_AF-A0A0Q5H9I1-F1
#
_entry.id   AF-A0A0Q5H9I1-F1
#
_cell.length_a   1.000
_cell.length_b   1.000
_cell.length_c   1.000
_cell.angle_alpha   90.00
_cell.angle_beta   90.00
_cell.angle_gamma   90.00
#
_symmetry.space_group_name_H-M   'P 1'
#
loop_
_entity.id
_entity.type
_entity.pdbx_description
1 polymer ?
#
loop_
_entity_poly.entity_id
_entity_poly.type
_entity_poly.pdbx_seq_one_letter_code
_entity_poly.pdbx_strand_id
1 'polypeptide(L)'
;MGKPDETLLSERLFAALTAEVSALEKRPRRVSETPGEPMPKKTASERAGEAKARVEAISQLTRTLEKLLELRQLEALSRETGRREDTAQADALRAEMLKRLKAIDARRGGAPGLFEASVPDERGTA
;
A
#
# COMPACT_ATOMS: atom_id res chain seq x y z
N MET A 1 6.99 -18.96 17.84
CA MET A 1 6.20 -19.04 16.60
C MET A 1 4.86 -18.37 16.90
N GLY A 2 4.68 -17.11 16.49
CA GLY A 2 3.43 -16.36 16.69
C GLY A 2 2.31 -16.94 15.84
N LYS A 3 1.09 -16.95 16.37
CA LYS A 3 -0.08 -17.57 15.73
C LYS A 3 -0.44 -16.83 14.43
N PRO A 4 -1.06 -17.49 13.43
CA PRO A 4 -1.47 -16.85 12.18
C PRO A 4 -2.54 -15.75 12.37
N ASP A 5 -3.25 -15.73 13.50
CA ASP A 5 -4.16 -14.64 13.93
C ASP A 5 -3.45 -13.42 14.57
N GLU A 6 -2.12 -13.48 14.72
CA GLU A 6 -1.35 -12.53 15.54
C GLU A 6 -0.65 -11.45 14.72
N THR A 7 -0.76 -11.48 13.39
CA THR A 7 -0.21 -10.43 12.52
C THR A 7 -1.05 -9.17 12.67
N LEU A 8 -0.42 -8.09 13.11
CA LEU A 8 -1.09 -6.80 13.23
C LEU A 8 -1.60 -6.35 11.87
N LEU A 9 -2.76 -5.68 11.86
CA LEU A 9 -3.27 -5.04 10.63
C LEU A 9 -2.21 -4.12 10.02
N SER A 10 -1.46 -3.39 10.86
CA SER A 10 -0.35 -2.54 10.44
C SER A 10 0.74 -3.31 9.68
N GLU A 11 1.06 -4.54 10.06
CA GLU A 11 2.07 -5.38 9.39
C GLU A 11 1.60 -5.89 8.02
N ARG A 12 0.33 -6.29 7.91
CA ARG A 12 -0.28 -6.68 6.62
C ARG A 12 -0.33 -5.50 5.64
N LEU A 13 -0.71 -4.33 6.14
CA LEU A 13 -0.76 -3.09 5.36
C LEU A 13 0.64 -2.63 4.93
N PHE A 14 1.62 -2.78 5.80
CA PHE A 14 3.02 -2.48 5.50
C PHE A 14 3.52 -3.35 4.34
N ALA A 15 3.32 -4.67 4.40
CA ALA A 15 3.72 -5.59 3.34
C ALA A 15 3.09 -5.25 1.97
N ALA A 16 1.79 -4.94 1.95
CA ALA A 16 1.08 -4.56 0.74
C ALA A 16 1.63 -3.26 0.11
N LEU A 17 1.91 -2.25 0.94
CA LEU A 17 2.46 -0.97 0.47
C LEU A 17 3.93 -1.08 0.02
N THR A 18 4.75 -1.88 0.69
CA THR A 18 6.14 -2.14 0.25
C THR A 18 6.18 -2.84 -1.11
N ALA A 19 5.24 -3.76 -1.36
CA ALA A 19 5.09 -4.39 -2.67
C ALA A 19 4.70 -3.37 -3.74
N GLU A 20 3.81 -2.42 -3.42
CA GLU A 20 3.41 -1.35 -4.34
C GLU A 20 4.56 -0.39 -4.67
N VAL A 21 5.34 0.04 -3.67
CA VAL A 21 6.55 0.85 -3.91
C VAL A 21 7.51 0.10 -4.83
N SER A 22 7.75 -1.18 -4.55
CA SER A 22 8.61 -2.02 -5.38
C SER A 22 8.08 -2.15 -6.82
N ALA A 23 6.76 -2.29 -7.01
CA ALA A 23 6.14 -2.36 -8.33
C ALA A 23 6.26 -1.03 -9.07
N LEU A 24 6.03 0.09 -8.37
CA LEU A 24 6.23 1.42 -8.92
C LEU A 24 7.68 1.66 -9.30
N GLU A 25 8.66 1.23 -8.51
CA GLU A 25 10.11 1.33 -8.78
C GLU A 25 10.56 0.44 -9.94
N LYS A 26 10.02 -0.78 -10.04
CA LYS A 26 10.37 -1.75 -11.10
C LYS A 26 9.65 -1.50 -12.41
N ARG A 27 8.60 -0.68 -12.44
CA ARG A 27 7.77 -0.44 -13.64
C ARG A 27 8.66 -0.06 -14.82
N PRO A 28 8.86 -0.95 -15.81
CA PRO A 28 9.67 -0.62 -16.97
C PRO A 28 8.95 0.48 -17.76
N ARG A 29 9.69 1.40 -18.39
CA ARG A 29 9.15 2.22 -19.48
C ARG A 29 8.49 1.23 -20.43
N ARG A 30 7.18 1.36 -20.71
CA ARG A 30 6.49 0.47 -21.66
C ARG A 30 7.30 0.46 -22.96
N VAL A 31 8.02 -0.63 -23.20
CA VAL A 31 8.59 -0.95 -24.51
C VAL A 31 7.56 -1.90 -25.10
N SER A 32 6.98 -1.54 -26.25
CA SER A 32 6.02 -2.37 -26.96
C SER A 32 6.59 -3.78 -27.19
N GLU A 33 5.86 -4.81 -26.75
CA GLU A 33 6.21 -6.22 -26.99
C GLU A 33 5.89 -6.66 -28.44
N THR A 34 5.18 -5.83 -29.22
CA THR A 34 4.85 -6.06 -30.63
C THR A 34 5.75 -5.24 -31.56
N PRO A 35 6.59 -5.88 -32.41
CA PRO A 35 7.32 -5.19 -33.47
C PRO A 35 6.32 -4.69 -34.53
N GLY A 36 6.17 -3.38 -34.67
CA GLY A 36 5.49 -2.76 -35.83
C GLY A 36 4.27 -1.90 -35.55
N GLU A 37 3.75 -1.84 -34.32
CA GLU A 37 2.68 -0.89 -34.00
C GLU A 37 3.24 0.52 -33.76
N PRO A 38 2.78 1.56 -34.48
CA PRO A 38 3.21 2.92 -34.21
C PRO A 38 2.67 3.35 -32.85
N MET A 39 3.52 3.30 -31.83
CA MET A 39 3.22 3.91 -30.54
C MET A 39 2.90 5.40 -30.76
N PRO A 40 1.86 5.96 -30.12
CA PRO A 40 1.78 7.40 -29.96
C PRO A 40 3.05 7.86 -29.24
N LYS A 41 3.93 8.56 -29.97
CA LYS A 41 5.20 9.06 -29.44
C LYS A 41 4.88 10.10 -28.37
N LYS A 42 4.78 9.68 -27.11
CA LYS A 42 4.70 10.60 -25.97
C LYS A 42 5.82 11.62 -26.08
N THR A 43 5.45 12.89 -26.04
CA THR A 43 6.37 14.01 -26.04
C THR A 43 7.29 13.95 -24.81
N ALA A 44 8.41 14.68 -24.84
CA ALA A 44 9.26 14.81 -23.67
C ALA A 44 8.49 15.34 -22.44
N SER A 45 7.53 16.25 -22.67
CA SER A 45 6.67 16.82 -21.62
C SER A 45 5.77 15.76 -20.98
N GLU A 46 5.11 14.91 -21.76
CA GLU A 46 4.26 13.83 -21.23
C GLU A 46 5.06 12.81 -20.42
N ARG A 47 6.27 12.47 -20.86
CA ARG A 47 7.18 11.58 -20.11
C ARG A 47 7.64 12.19 -18.80
N ALA A 48 7.93 13.50 -18.79
CA ALA A 48 8.29 14.22 -17.57
C ALA A 48 7.10 14.31 -16.60
N GLY A 49 5.88 14.54 -17.10
CA GLY A 49 4.64 14.53 -16.31
C GLY A 49 4.39 13.17 -15.65
N GLU A 50 4.57 12.07 -16.39
CA GLU A 50 4.45 10.70 -15.85
C GLU A 50 5.52 10.39 -14.79
N ALA A 51 6.76 10.82 -15.01
CA ALA A 51 7.83 10.66 -14.03
C ALA A 51 7.54 11.45 -12.74
N LYS A 52 7.05 12.69 -12.86
CA LYS A 52 6.65 13.52 -11.71
C LYS A 52 5.50 12.88 -10.93
N ALA A 53 4.46 12.41 -11.62
CA ALA A 53 3.33 11.72 -11.01
C ALA A 53 3.77 10.46 -10.25
N ARG A 54 4.74 9.71 -10.79
CA ARG A 54 5.34 8.55 -10.13
C ARG A 54 6.10 8.91 -8.86
N VAL A 55 6.94 9.95 -8.90
CA VAL A 55 7.66 10.43 -7.71
C VAL A 55 6.68 10.88 -6.62
N GLU A 56 5.62 11.59 -7.00
CA GLU A 56 4.59 12.03 -6.07
C GLU A 56 3.83 10.85 -5.44
N ALA A 57 3.49 9.83 -6.25
CA ALA A 57 2.87 8.61 -5.76
C ALA A 57 3.77 7.87 -4.76
N ILE A 58 5.05 7.65 -5.10
CA ILE A 58 6.03 7.03 -4.18
C ILE A 58 6.14 7.85 -2.89
N SER A 59 6.24 9.17 -2.98
CA SER A 59 6.33 10.06 -1.81
C SER A 59 5.10 9.93 -0.89
N GLN A 60 3.90 9.83 -1.46
CA GLN A 60 2.66 9.64 -0.69
C GLN A 60 2.61 8.26 -0.02
N LEU A 61 3.05 7.21 -0.72
CA LEU A 61 3.11 5.85 -0.18
C LEU A 61 4.11 5.75 0.98
N THR A 62 5.30 6.35 0.85
CA THR A 62 6.31 6.40 1.92
C THR A 62 5.77 7.09 3.18
N ARG A 63 5.09 8.24 3.05
CA ARG A 63 4.45 8.91 4.19
C ARG A 63 3.37 8.06 4.85
N THR A 64 2.67 7.25 4.06
CA THR A 64 1.67 6.30 4.57
C THR A 64 2.33 5.16 5.35
N LEU A 65 3.46 4.64 4.85
CA LEU A 65 4.27 3.63 5.55
C LEU A 65 4.79 4.15 6.90
N GLU A 66 5.30 5.39 6.96
CA GLU A 66 5.74 6.03 8.21
C GLU A 66 4.61 6.09 9.25
N LYS A 67 3.38 6.44 8.83
CA LYS A 67 2.22 6.46 9.71
C LYS A 67 1.74 5.08 10.16
N LEU A 68 1.97 4.04 9.36
CA LEU A 68 1.69 2.66 9.78
C LEU A 68 2.70 2.17 10.82
N LEU A 69 3.95 2.63 10.80
CA LEU A 69 4.92 2.35 11.86
C LEU A 69 4.51 3.02 13.18
N GLU A 70 4.00 4.24 13.13
CA GLU A 70 3.42 4.94 14.29
C GLU A 70 2.21 4.16 14.86
N LEU A 71 1.32 3.69 13.98
CA LEU A 71 0.20 2.83 14.38
C LEU A 71 0.67 1.54 15.06
N ARG A 72 1.70 0.87 14.51
CA ARG A 72 2.26 -0.34 15.12
C ARG A 72 2.78 -0.09 16.53
N GLN A 73 3.43 1.05 16.76
CA GLN A 73 3.92 1.44 18.09
C GLN A 73 2.78 1.70 19.07
N LEU A 74 1.72 2.40 18.63
CA LEU A 74 0.53 2.64 19.45
C LEU A 74 -0.25 1.35 19.74
N GLU A 75 -0.36 0.45 18.76
CA GLU A 75 -0.98 -0.88 18.96
C GLU A 75 -0.19 -1.71 19.97
N ALA A 76 1.15 -1.67 19.93
CA ALA A 76 2.01 -2.35 20.90
C ALA A 76 1.88 -1.73 22.30
N LEU A 77 1.93 -0.40 22.40
CA LEU A 77 1.77 0.32 23.67
C LEU A 77 0.39 0.06 24.28
N SER A 78 -0.68 0.12 23.49
CA SER A 78 -2.03 -0.19 23.96
C SER A 78 -2.17 -1.62 24.45
N ARG A 79 -1.46 -2.59 23.84
CA ARG A 79 -1.45 -3.99 24.31
C ARG A 79 -0.69 -4.14 25.63
N GLU A 80 0.38 -3.39 25.81
CA GLU A 80 1.22 -3.43 27.01
C GLU A 80 0.56 -2.73 28.20
N THR A 81 0.03 -1.52 28.00
CA THR A 81 -0.47 -0.66 29.08
C THR A 81 -1.95 -0.89 29.39
N GLY A 82 -2.73 -1.36 28.40
CA GLY A 82 -4.19 -1.47 28.50
C GLY A 82 -4.90 -0.13 28.74
N ARG A 83 -4.19 1.01 28.61
CA ARG A 83 -4.76 2.32 28.90
C ARG A 83 -5.76 2.71 27.81
N ARG A 84 -6.92 3.19 28.27
CA ARG A 84 -8.02 3.63 27.39
C ARG A 84 -7.59 4.71 26.41
N GLU A 85 -6.67 5.59 26.81
CA GLU A 85 -6.13 6.67 25.98
C GLU A 85 -5.30 6.14 24.83
N ASP A 86 -4.39 5.19 25.10
CA ASP A 86 -3.54 4.54 24.09
C ASP A 86 -4.40 3.75 23.09
N THR A 87 -5.43 3.04 23.57
CA THR A 87 -6.39 2.32 22.72
C THR A 87 -7.17 3.27 21.82
N ALA A 88 -7.70 4.37 22.36
CA ALA A 88 -8.46 5.35 21.59
C ALA A 88 -7.60 6.03 20.50
N GLN A 89 -6.34 6.32 20.81
CA GLN A 89 -5.38 6.86 19.84
C GLN A 89 -5.06 5.85 18.74
N ALA A 90 -4.83 4.58 19.08
CA ALA A 90 -4.59 3.52 18.12
C ALA A 90 -5.80 3.31 17.19
N ASP A 91 -7.03 3.32 17.72
CA ASP A 91 -8.26 3.16 16.94
C ASP A 91 -8.51 4.33 15.98
N ALA A 92 -8.29 5.57 16.45
CA ALA A 92 -8.43 6.76 15.61
C ALA A 92 -7.43 6.75 14.45
N LEU A 93 -6.17 6.42 14.73
CA LEU A 93 -5.13 6.35 13.70
C LEU A 93 -5.38 5.19 12.74
N ARG A 94 -5.85 4.03 13.23
CA ARG A 94 -6.28 2.91 12.38
C ARG A 94 -7.39 3.33 11.41
N ALA A 95 -8.41 4.02 11.88
CA ALA A 95 -9.51 4.50 11.03
C ALA A 95 -9.02 5.49 9.96
N GLU A 96 -8.13 6.41 10.32
CA GLU A 96 -7.51 7.35 9.38
C GLU A 96 -6.70 6.61 8.30
N MET A 97 -5.87 5.65 8.70
CA MET A 97 -5.04 4.87 7.76
C MET A 97 -5.90 4.07 6.79
N LEU A 98 -6.93 3.38 7.28
CA LEU A 98 -7.86 2.65 6.42
C LEU A 98 -8.56 3.57 5.42
N LYS A 99 -8.97 4.77 5.84
CA LYS A 99 -9.58 5.77 4.93
C LYS A 99 -8.59 6.21 3.84
N ARG A 100 -7.35 6.52 4.21
CA ARG A 100 -6.30 6.92 3.25
C ARG A 100 -5.97 5.80 2.27
N LEU A 101 -5.85 4.57 2.74
CA LEU A 101 -5.58 3.40 1.93
C LEU A 101 -6.69 3.11 0.94
N LYS A 102 -7.96 3.20 1.35
CA LYS A 102 -9.10 3.08 0.43
C LYS A 102 -9.07 4.16 -0.66
N ALA A 103 -8.70 5.39 -0.32
CA ALA A 103 -8.56 6.46 -1.31
C ALA A 103 -7.39 6.22 -2.29
N ILE A 104 -6.29 5.62 -1.82
CA ILE A 104 -5.18 5.20 -2.68
C ILE A 104 -5.64 4.09 -3.62
N ASP A 105 -6.32 3.07 -3.09
CA ASP A 105 -6.80 1.92 -3.85
C ASP A 105 -7.82 2.32 -4.92
N ALA A 106 -8.77 3.20 -4.59
CA ALA A 106 -9.73 3.74 -5.55
C ALA A 106 -9.08 4.48 -6.73
N ARG A 107 -7.90 5.08 -6.53
CA ARG A 107 -7.14 5.76 -7.59
C ARG A 107 -6.36 4.79 -8.49
N ARG A 108 -6.24 3.50 -8.13
CA ARG A 108 -5.45 2.51 -8.88
C ARG A 108 -6.15 1.95 -10.11
N GLY A 109 -7.47 2.12 -10.25
CA GLY A 109 -8.19 1.90 -11.52
C GLY A 109 -7.92 0.56 -12.22
N GLY A 110 -7.91 -0.56 -11.48
CA GLY A 110 -7.84 -1.92 -12.04
C GLY A 110 -6.62 -2.78 -11.67
N ALA A 111 -5.72 -2.31 -10.80
CA ALA A 111 -4.71 -3.18 -10.18
C ALA A 111 -5.35 -4.04 -9.06
N PRO A 112 -4.86 -5.26 -8.78
CA PRO A 112 -5.39 -6.10 -7.69
C PRO A 112 -5.41 -5.30 -6.40
N GLY A 113 -6.56 -5.27 -5.71
CA GLY A 113 -6.77 -4.36 -4.58
C GLY A 113 -5.73 -4.59 -3.48
N LEU A 114 -5.27 -3.50 -2.83
CA LEU A 114 -4.34 -3.60 -1.69
C LEU A 114 -4.88 -4.49 -0.55
N PHE A 115 -6.20 -4.68 -0.53
CA PHE A 115 -6.92 -5.50 0.44
C PHE A 115 -7.29 -6.90 -0.07
N GLU A 116 -7.20 -7.18 -1.38
CA GLU A 116 -7.49 -8.51 -1.94
C GLU A 116 -6.34 -9.50 -1.73
N ALA A 117 -5.09 -9.02 -1.80
CA ALA A 117 -3.90 -9.83 -1.49
C ALA A 117 -3.83 -10.31 -0.03
N SER A 118 -4.74 -9.81 0.82
CA SER A 118 -4.81 -10.13 2.24
C SER A 118 -5.83 -11.22 2.56
N VAL A 119 -6.68 -11.67 1.63
CA VAL A 119 -7.57 -12.82 1.92
C VAL A 119 -6.69 -14.08 1.86
N PRO A 120 -6.50 -14.81 2.98
CA PRO A 120 -5.88 -16.13 2.87
C PRO A 120 -6.79 -16.94 1.93
N ASP A 121 -6.17 -17.56 0.92
CA ASP A 121 -6.82 -18.51 0.03
C ASP A 121 -7.31 -19.68 0.90
N GLU A 122 -8.52 -19.55 1.47
CA GLU A 122 -9.28 -20.64 2.06
C GLU A 122 -9.82 -21.51 0.92
N ARG A 123 -8.94 -21.97 0.03
CA ARG A 123 -9.24 -23.15 -0.79
C ARG A 123 -8.91 -24.36 0.04
N GLY A 124 -9.88 -24.71 0.90
CA GLY A 124 -10.06 -26.07 1.34
C GLY A 124 -10.14 -26.98 0.12
N THR A 125 -9.06 -27.71 -0.14
CA THR A 125 -9.13 -28.94 -0.92
C THR A 125 -9.82 -29.97 -0.03
N ALA A 126 -11.10 -30.18 -0.32
CA ALA A 126 -11.86 -31.37 0.08
C ALA A 126 -11.23 -32.65 -0.50
#